data_AF-A0AAV2LXH1-F1
#
_entry.id   AF-A0AAV2LXH1-F1
#
_cell.length_a   1.000
_cell.length_b   1.000
_cell.length_c   1.000
_cell.angle_alpha   90.00
_cell.angle_beta   90.00
_cell.angle_gamma   90.00
#
_symmetry.space_group_name_H-M   'P 1'
#
loop_
_entity.id
_entity.type
_entity.pdbx_description
1 polymer ?
#
loop_
_entity_poly.entity_id
_entity_poly.type
_entity_poly.pdbx_seq_one_letter_code
_entity_poly.pdbx_strand_id
1 'polypeptide(L)'
;MEKRDIARAHGIIPLALPKGTEKLCELCQSRAYLQCERCRVTYYWHLLRTHVTAFCYCKEEGELHKEGEGGPIETAGEQKIFPHVGVKELLSLRQRKTDQTTHQTRHKPWQQWASDVSHQFADWVGIHQRICELLVPVRVETLQSFTKQGRIEKDIKKRELIAISRAVAEGKLAEGKPEEALPAGQTFLRFSVDVFGSCSMELIPAHLLLAEAHIGLGKMSAACELLAEAQMSVHKSPDCGHELNQSLHRCLGRLHNAMGNLEDACFHFATDIYHAAEAYGLESTVCKNGYFLLAQVFVKKGKTPIVQSMYYEVAQTWHTHLTELMKPFLENPAGSLVPTFDNSSLKPGVGDKAKLIEADKMLQTVLDFERKQSRKHRGLTALASHCLALLWFMIGDRVKAKGFGHFSLESSKTSPDQELRPALERLLQLLEEGPDTASSGL
;
A
#
# COMPACT_ATOMS: atom_id res chain seq x y z
N MET A 1 11.34 -27.79 -14.14
CA MET A 1 11.80 -27.14 -15.39
C MET A 1 11.17 -25.75 -15.50
N GLU A 2 11.25 -24.92 -14.45
CA GLU A 2 10.15 -23.96 -14.16
C GLU A 2 10.61 -22.56 -13.69
N LYS A 3 11.91 -22.24 -13.79
CA LYS A 3 12.44 -20.90 -13.46
C LYS A 3 13.15 -20.19 -14.62
N ARG A 4 13.39 -20.88 -15.73
CA ARG A 4 14.04 -20.30 -16.93
C ARG A 4 13.06 -19.72 -17.94
N ASP A 5 11.80 -20.14 -17.91
CA ASP A 5 10.82 -19.75 -18.92
C ASP A 5 10.06 -18.45 -18.60
N ILE A 6 10.13 -17.95 -17.37
CA ILE A 6 9.46 -16.68 -16.98
C ILE A 6 10.16 -15.45 -17.60
N ALA A 7 11.46 -15.56 -17.94
CA ALA A 7 12.21 -14.50 -18.63
C ALA A 7 11.80 -14.31 -20.10
N ARG A 8 10.98 -15.21 -20.68
CA ARG A 8 10.53 -15.12 -22.08
C ARG A 8 9.18 -14.42 -22.26
N ALA A 9 8.47 -14.06 -21.20
CA ALA A 9 7.07 -13.64 -21.33
C ALA A 9 6.85 -12.14 -21.59
N HIS A 10 7.84 -11.24 -21.46
CA HIS A 10 7.60 -9.81 -21.66
C HIS A 10 8.78 -9.11 -22.32
N GLY A 11 8.51 -8.28 -23.33
CA GLY A 11 9.49 -7.65 -24.21
C GLY A 11 10.58 -6.86 -23.49
N ILE A 12 11.77 -7.45 -23.37
CA ILE A 12 12.95 -6.87 -22.73
C ILE A 12 14.15 -7.10 -23.65
N ILE A 13 14.98 -6.07 -23.79
CA ILE A 13 16.18 -6.09 -24.61
C ILE A 13 17.41 -6.06 -23.67
N PRO A 14 18.34 -7.02 -23.79
CA PRO A 14 19.65 -6.94 -23.14
C PRO A 14 20.45 -5.73 -23.65
N LEU A 15 21.05 -4.96 -22.75
CA LEU A 15 21.84 -3.79 -23.12
C LEU A 15 23.30 -4.17 -23.43
N ALA A 16 23.76 -3.80 -24.62
CA ALA A 16 25.18 -3.69 -24.92
C ALA A 16 25.63 -2.23 -24.66
N LEU A 17 26.20 -1.96 -23.49
CA LEU A 17 26.66 -0.61 -23.13
C LEU A 17 28.14 -0.42 -23.54
N PRO A 18 28.48 0.50 -24.46
CA PRO A 18 29.87 0.86 -24.72
C PRO A 18 30.55 1.45 -23.48
N LYS A 19 31.88 1.38 -23.41
CA LYS A 19 32.67 1.94 -22.30
C LYS A 19 32.35 3.43 -22.14
N GLY A 20 31.92 3.85 -20.96
CA GLY A 20 31.64 5.26 -20.62
C GLY A 20 30.14 5.64 -20.60
N THR A 21 29.22 4.76 -21.00
CA THR A 21 27.78 5.00 -20.87
C THR A 21 27.16 4.08 -19.83
N GLU A 22 26.73 4.62 -18.69
CA GLU A 22 26.00 3.88 -17.67
C GLU A 22 24.50 4.24 -17.71
N LYS A 23 23.65 3.21 -17.65
CA LYS A 23 22.23 3.35 -17.38
C LYS A 23 21.95 2.78 -16.00
N LEU A 24 21.10 3.45 -15.23
CA LEU A 24 20.76 3.03 -13.88
C LEU A 24 19.39 2.36 -13.88
N CYS A 25 19.25 1.36 -13.04
CA CYS A 25 18.01 0.66 -12.80
C CYS A 25 17.00 1.63 -12.19
N GLU A 26 15.79 1.57 -12.73
CA GLU A 26 14.70 2.45 -12.37
C GLU A 26 14.35 2.44 -10.87
N LEU A 27 14.54 1.29 -10.22
CA LEU A 27 14.03 1.03 -8.88
C LEU A 27 15.12 0.99 -7.79
N CYS A 28 16.32 0.46 -8.09
CA CYS A 28 17.45 0.42 -7.13
C CYS A 28 18.61 1.38 -7.45
N GLN A 29 18.57 2.06 -8.59
CA GLN A 29 19.69 2.91 -9.04
C GLN A 29 21.03 2.16 -9.22
N SER A 30 21.02 0.83 -9.25
CA SER A 30 22.19 0.01 -9.61
C SER A 30 22.39 -0.02 -11.12
N ARG A 31 23.57 -0.43 -11.60
CA ARG A 31 23.84 -0.52 -13.04
C ARG A 31 22.82 -1.42 -13.74
N ALA A 32 22.18 -0.91 -14.79
CA ALA A 32 21.19 -1.62 -15.58
C ALA A 32 21.84 -2.45 -16.69
N TYR A 33 21.24 -3.61 -16.98
CA TYR A 33 21.63 -4.52 -18.05
C TYR A 33 20.47 -4.89 -18.96
N LEU A 34 19.25 -4.48 -18.59
CA LEU A 34 18.02 -4.78 -19.31
C LEU A 34 17.29 -3.48 -19.62
N GLN A 35 16.52 -3.48 -20.72
CA GLN A 35 15.72 -2.35 -21.19
C GLN A 35 14.33 -2.83 -21.59
N CYS A 36 13.28 -2.08 -21.24
CA CYS A 36 11.93 -2.36 -21.71
C CYS A 36 11.84 -2.20 -23.23
N GLU A 37 11.37 -3.22 -23.96
CA GLU A 37 11.27 -3.22 -25.42
C GLU A 37 10.23 -2.21 -25.93
N ARG A 38 9.16 -1.99 -25.16
CA ARG A 38 8.04 -1.11 -25.53
C ARG A 38 8.43 0.35 -25.46
N CYS A 39 8.82 0.84 -24.28
CA CYS A 39 9.13 2.26 -24.11
C CYS A 39 10.58 2.60 -24.46
N ARG A 40 11.52 1.64 -24.39
CA ARG A 40 12.97 1.83 -24.57
C ARG A 40 13.60 2.91 -23.67
N VAL A 41 12.88 3.42 -22.68
CA VAL A 41 13.35 4.49 -21.77
C VAL A 41 13.38 4.06 -20.30
N THR A 42 13.08 2.79 -20.03
CA THR A 42 13.14 2.20 -18.69
C THR A 42 14.12 1.05 -18.67
N TYR A 43 14.92 1.01 -17.61
CA TYR A 43 16.08 0.14 -17.51
C TYR A 43 16.05 -0.64 -16.19
N TYR A 44 16.44 -1.91 -16.25
CA TYR A 44 16.43 -2.79 -15.08
C TYR A 44 17.81 -3.38 -14.84
N TRP A 45 18.10 -3.62 -13.55
CA TRP A 45 19.26 -4.38 -13.13
C TRP A 45 19.01 -5.87 -13.40
N HIS A 46 20.09 -6.57 -13.73
CA HIS A 46 20.16 -8.03 -13.74
C HIS A 46 21.47 -8.44 -13.06
N LEU A 47 21.37 -9.32 -12.10
CA LEU A 47 22.42 -10.13 -11.49
C LEU A 47 22.86 -11.20 -12.50
N LEU A 48 23.34 -10.76 -13.67
CA LEU A 48 24.14 -11.65 -14.50
C LEU A 48 25.45 -11.91 -13.75
N ARG A 49 25.62 -13.17 -13.38
CA ARG A 49 26.81 -13.75 -12.78
C ARG A 49 28.09 -13.18 -13.39
N THR A 50 29.08 -12.98 -12.54
CA THR A 50 30.48 -13.22 -12.88
C THR A 50 30.61 -14.44 -13.83
N HIS A 51 31.35 -14.26 -14.92
CA HIS A 51 31.59 -15.23 -16.00
C HIS A 51 30.47 -15.46 -17.02
N VAL A 52 30.32 -14.53 -17.98
CA VAL A 52 30.21 -14.91 -19.38
C VAL A 52 31.01 -13.92 -20.24
N THR A 53 32.29 -14.21 -20.44
CA THR A 53 33.02 -13.88 -21.68
C THR A 53 33.86 -15.11 -22.06
N ALA A 54 33.85 -15.38 -23.36
CA ALA A 54 34.20 -16.61 -24.04
C ALA A 54 35.72 -16.82 -24.29
N PHE A 55 36.06 -18.04 -24.75
CA PHE A 55 37.36 -18.57 -25.23
C PHE A 55 38.41 -18.84 -24.13
N CYS A 56 39.12 -19.97 -24.04
CA CYS A 56 39.68 -20.85 -25.08
C CYS A 56 39.83 -22.29 -24.56
N TYR A 57 39.83 -23.26 -25.49
CA TYR A 57 40.28 -24.63 -25.29
C TYR A 57 41.73 -24.66 -24.75
N CYS A 58 41.96 -25.30 -23.61
CA CYS A 58 43.11 -26.19 -23.41
C CYS A 58 42.88 -27.07 -22.18
N LYS A 59 43.32 -28.31 -22.33
CA LYS A 59 43.19 -29.46 -21.45
C LYS A 59 44.26 -29.41 -20.36
N GLU A 60 44.03 -30.21 -19.31
CA GLU A 60 44.98 -30.74 -18.30
C GLU A 60 44.83 -30.21 -16.85
N GLU A 61 44.44 -31.17 -15.98
CA GLU A 61 44.93 -31.49 -14.62
C GLU A 61 44.87 -30.38 -13.55
N GLY A 62 44.44 -30.55 -12.29
CA GLY A 62 44.10 -31.69 -11.42
C GLY A 62 43.94 -31.12 -9.98
N GLU A 63 43.31 -31.89 -9.10
CA GLU A 63 43.37 -31.80 -7.61
C GLU A 63 42.53 -30.70 -6.89
N LEU A 64 41.42 -31.00 -6.19
CA LEU A 64 41.19 -31.57 -4.83
C LEU A 64 41.70 -30.73 -3.64
N HIS A 65 40.78 -30.24 -2.79
CA HIS A 65 40.82 -30.06 -1.31
C HIS A 65 39.53 -29.28 -0.87
N LYS A 66 38.51 -29.84 -0.18
CA LYS A 66 38.31 -30.06 1.29
C LYS A 66 38.82 -28.91 2.17
N GLU A 67 38.19 -28.42 3.25
CA GLU A 67 36.96 -28.57 4.06
C GLU A 67 37.06 -27.43 5.11
N GLY A 68 35.98 -27.05 5.81
CA GLY A 68 36.13 -26.12 6.95
C GLY A 68 34.81 -25.63 7.58
N GLU A 69 34.30 -26.42 8.52
CA GLU A 69 33.15 -26.13 9.39
C GLU A 69 33.48 -25.10 10.50
N GLY A 70 32.46 -24.44 11.04
CA GLY A 70 32.54 -23.63 12.26
C GLY A 70 31.18 -23.14 12.74
N GLY A 71 30.65 -23.78 13.79
CA GLY A 71 29.31 -23.62 14.37
C GLY A 71 29.09 -22.40 15.30
N PRO A 72 28.02 -22.43 16.13
CA PRO A 72 27.13 -21.29 16.40
C PRO A 72 27.39 -20.58 17.74
N ILE A 73 26.88 -19.34 17.88
CA ILE A 73 26.76 -18.65 19.18
C ILE A 73 25.35 -18.07 19.35
N GLU A 74 24.80 -18.39 20.51
CA GLU A 74 23.45 -18.13 21.01
C GLU A 74 23.39 -16.92 21.96
N THR A 75 22.19 -16.33 22.05
CA THR A 75 21.59 -15.58 23.19
C THR A 75 22.10 -14.19 23.59
N ALA A 76 21.17 -13.21 23.62
CA ALA A 76 20.65 -12.59 24.86
C ALA A 76 19.69 -11.43 24.51
N GLY A 77 18.53 -11.42 25.15
CA GLY A 77 17.52 -10.36 25.01
C GLY A 77 17.77 -9.18 25.94
N GLU A 78 17.38 -7.99 25.50
CA GLU A 78 17.14 -6.83 26.35
C GLU A 78 16.03 -5.98 25.72
N GLN A 79 14.86 -5.96 26.37
CA GLN A 79 13.80 -4.99 26.13
C GLN A 79 14.19 -3.66 26.77
N LYS A 80 14.41 -2.62 25.96
CA LYS A 80 14.53 -1.23 26.42
C LYS A 80 13.27 -0.45 26.05
N ILE A 81 12.60 0.04 27.09
CA ILE A 81 11.50 0.99 27.04
C ILE A 81 12.06 2.34 26.58
N PHE A 82 11.47 2.96 25.54
CA PHE A 82 11.80 4.30 25.05
C PHE A 82 10.64 5.27 25.32
N PRO A 83 10.89 6.51 25.78
CA PRO A 83 9.85 7.52 25.95
C PRO A 83 9.54 8.27 24.65
N HIS A 84 8.44 9.04 24.66
CA HIS A 84 7.84 9.78 23.55
C HIS A 84 8.83 10.43 22.55
N VAL A 85 8.74 9.98 21.29
CA VAL A 85 9.70 10.32 20.23
C VAL A 85 9.38 11.67 19.59
N GLY A 86 10.16 12.69 19.92
CA GLY A 86 10.21 13.96 19.18
C GLY A 86 11.17 13.89 17.98
N VAL A 87 11.13 14.90 17.09
CA VAL A 87 12.02 15.03 15.90
C VAL A 87 13.51 14.80 16.23
N LYS A 88 13.95 15.18 17.45
CA LYS A 88 15.34 14.96 17.93
C LYS A 88 15.73 13.49 18.07
N GLU A 89 14.79 12.59 18.28
CA GLU A 89 15.06 11.18 18.59
C GLU A 89 15.02 10.29 17.32
N LEU A 90 14.23 10.68 16.31
CA LEU A 90 14.41 10.19 14.93
C LEU A 90 15.75 10.66 14.33
N LEU A 91 16.19 11.87 14.66
CA LEU A 91 17.53 12.37 14.31
C LEU A 91 18.64 11.67 15.13
N SER A 92 18.39 11.26 16.36
CA SER A 92 19.37 10.50 17.16
C SER A 92 19.54 9.06 16.65
N LEU A 93 18.49 8.43 16.12
CA LEU A 93 18.56 7.19 15.35
C LEU A 93 19.42 7.35 14.08
N ARG A 94 19.39 8.54 13.45
CA ARG A 94 20.26 8.91 12.32
C ARG A 94 21.72 9.13 12.76
N GLN A 95 21.96 9.69 13.95
CA GLN A 95 23.30 9.96 14.50
C GLN A 95 23.99 8.72 15.10
N ARG A 96 23.25 7.76 15.69
CA ARG A 96 23.86 6.49 16.14
C ARG A 96 24.49 5.68 14.98
N LYS A 97 24.02 5.89 13.74
CA LYS A 97 24.66 5.33 12.53
C LYS A 97 25.94 6.08 12.11
N THR A 98 26.13 7.34 12.49
CA THR A 98 27.34 8.11 12.12
C THR A 98 28.52 7.86 13.07
N ASP A 99 28.25 7.57 14.34
CA ASP A 99 29.31 7.44 15.36
C ASP A 99 29.92 6.02 15.46
N GLN A 100 29.33 5.02 14.78
CA GLN A 100 29.95 3.71 14.54
C GLN A 100 30.60 3.67 13.15
N THR A 101 31.66 4.45 12.96
CA THR A 101 32.52 4.34 11.76
C THR A 101 33.99 4.15 12.14
N THR A 102 34.36 2.89 12.42
CA THR A 102 35.74 2.42 12.24
C THR A 102 35.72 1.14 11.41
N HIS A 103 36.15 1.29 10.15
CA HIS A 103 36.51 0.23 9.20
C HIS A 103 35.59 -0.99 9.10
N GLN A 104 34.39 -0.80 8.55
CA GLN A 104 33.72 -1.85 7.80
C GLN A 104 33.16 -1.25 6.50
N THR A 105 33.44 -1.95 5.41
CA THR A 105 33.05 -1.66 4.02
C THR A 105 31.67 -1.02 3.93
N ARG A 106 31.56 0.08 3.15
CA ARG A 106 30.28 0.74 2.78
C ARG A 106 29.27 -0.27 2.23
N HIS A 107 28.48 -0.88 3.10
CA HIS A 107 27.29 -1.61 2.70
C HIS A 107 26.22 -0.57 2.36
N LYS A 108 25.84 -0.50 1.08
CA LYS A 108 24.78 0.37 0.60
C LYS A 108 23.41 -0.16 1.11
N PRO A 109 22.48 0.68 1.59
CA PRO A 109 21.20 0.26 2.18
C PRO A 109 20.26 -0.58 1.29
N TRP A 110 20.55 -0.69 -0.01
CA TRP A 110 19.69 -1.32 -1.03
C TRP A 110 19.97 -2.82 -1.24
N GLN A 111 20.86 -3.43 -0.44
CA GLN A 111 21.33 -4.80 -0.62
C GLN A 111 20.39 -5.92 -0.12
N GLN A 112 19.12 -5.64 0.18
CA GLN A 112 18.17 -6.64 0.71
C GLN A 112 16.98 -6.93 -0.21
N TRP A 113 17.22 -7.00 -1.53
CA TRP A 113 16.23 -7.53 -2.49
C TRP A 113 16.72 -8.85 -3.08
N ALA A 114 15.95 -9.91 -2.84
CA ALA A 114 16.22 -11.24 -3.36
C ALA A 114 15.70 -11.38 -4.79
N SER A 115 16.62 -11.51 -5.75
CA SER A 115 16.44 -11.91 -7.17
C SER A 115 15.86 -10.90 -8.18
N ASP A 116 16.48 -10.88 -9.36
CA ASP A 116 16.19 -9.96 -10.50
C ASP A 116 14.76 -10.02 -11.02
N VAL A 117 14.15 -11.21 -10.98
CA VAL A 117 12.82 -11.45 -11.56
C VAL A 117 11.73 -10.80 -10.71
N SER A 118 11.86 -10.82 -9.38
CA SER A 118 10.91 -10.18 -8.47
C SER A 118 10.90 -8.65 -8.65
N HIS A 119 12.09 -8.07 -8.80
CA HIS A 119 12.29 -6.63 -8.94
C HIS A 119 11.60 -6.05 -10.17
N GLN A 120 11.80 -6.69 -11.32
CA GLN A 120 11.17 -6.28 -12.56
C GLN A 120 9.67 -6.56 -12.56
N PHE A 121 9.28 -7.75 -12.07
CA PHE A 121 7.88 -8.12 -12.01
C PHE A 121 7.08 -7.12 -11.17
N ALA A 122 7.60 -6.75 -10.00
CA ALA A 122 7.02 -5.73 -9.13
C ALA A 122 6.86 -4.39 -9.85
N ASP A 123 7.85 -3.93 -10.63
CA ASP A 123 7.71 -2.72 -11.45
C ASP A 123 6.57 -2.84 -12.46
N TRP A 124 6.54 -3.95 -13.20
CA TRP A 124 5.60 -4.17 -14.29
C TRP A 124 4.16 -4.19 -13.80
N VAL A 125 3.85 -5.05 -12.83
CA VAL A 125 2.50 -5.17 -12.25
C VAL A 125 2.16 -4.02 -11.30
N GLY A 126 3.19 -3.37 -10.76
CA GLY A 126 3.09 -2.29 -9.80
C GLY A 126 2.82 -0.94 -10.44
N ILE A 127 3.40 -0.60 -11.60
CA ILE A 127 3.10 0.68 -12.28
C ILE A 127 3.43 0.68 -13.78
N HIS A 128 4.50 0.01 -14.19
CA HIS A 128 5.11 0.23 -15.49
C HIS A 128 4.19 -0.15 -16.65
N GLN A 129 3.41 -1.23 -16.53
CA GLN A 129 2.42 -1.58 -17.54
C GLN A 129 1.45 -0.42 -17.86
N ARG A 130 1.09 0.39 -16.86
CA ARG A 130 0.15 1.52 -17.00
C ARG A 130 0.81 2.77 -17.55
N ILE A 131 2.10 3.00 -17.25
CA ILE A 131 2.78 4.25 -17.61
C ILE A 131 3.77 4.11 -18.76
N CYS A 132 4.01 2.89 -19.26
CA CYS A 132 5.03 2.55 -20.24
C CYS A 132 5.05 3.53 -21.43
N GLU A 133 3.90 3.78 -22.05
CA GLU A 133 3.79 4.66 -23.22
C GLU A 133 3.90 6.15 -22.84
N LEU A 134 3.38 6.53 -21.68
CA LEU A 134 3.42 7.91 -21.16
C LEU A 134 4.86 8.36 -20.83
N LEU A 135 5.75 7.42 -20.51
CA LEU A 135 7.15 7.72 -20.16
C LEU A 135 7.98 8.23 -21.36
N VAL A 136 7.67 7.77 -22.58
CA VAL A 136 8.45 8.11 -23.79
C VAL A 136 8.51 9.63 -24.04
N PRO A 137 7.37 10.34 -24.19
CA PRO A 137 7.40 11.79 -24.44
C PRO A 137 7.96 12.61 -23.26
N VAL A 138 8.04 12.04 -22.06
CA VAL A 138 8.59 12.71 -20.88
C VAL A 138 10.12 12.56 -20.81
N ARG A 139 10.66 11.42 -21.26
CA ARG A 139 12.10 11.10 -21.16
C ARG A 139 12.89 11.35 -22.42
N VAL A 140 12.25 11.39 -23.58
CA VAL A 140 12.92 11.67 -24.86
C VAL A 140 12.84 13.17 -25.15
N GLU A 141 14.00 13.81 -25.25
CA GLU A 141 14.08 15.21 -25.69
C GLU A 141 14.00 15.26 -27.22
N THR A 142 13.00 16.00 -27.72
CA THR A 142 12.82 16.29 -29.14
C THR A 142 12.96 17.79 -29.38
N LEU A 143 13.10 18.22 -30.63
CA LEU A 143 13.13 19.65 -30.96
C LEU A 143 11.87 20.40 -30.45
N GLN A 144 10.71 19.73 -30.48
CA GLN A 144 9.46 20.28 -29.95
C GLN A 144 9.51 20.47 -28.43
N SER A 145 10.24 19.65 -27.69
CA SER A 145 10.39 19.74 -26.23
C SER A 145 11.00 21.06 -25.75
N PHE A 146 11.79 21.74 -26.59
CA PHE A 146 12.40 23.03 -26.27
C PHE A 146 11.47 24.24 -26.51
N THR A 147 10.35 24.03 -27.21
CA THR A 147 9.34 25.07 -27.40
C THR A 147 8.57 25.33 -26.10
N LYS A 148 7.96 26.52 -25.97
CA LYS A 148 7.07 26.81 -24.82
C LYS A 148 5.93 25.79 -24.73
N GLN A 149 5.33 25.46 -25.87
CA GLN A 149 4.23 24.50 -25.95
C GLN A 149 4.66 23.09 -25.55
N GLY A 150 5.79 22.59 -26.06
CA GLY A 150 6.31 21.28 -25.70
C GLY A 150 6.70 21.16 -24.22
N ARG A 151 7.17 22.25 -23.59
CA ARG A 151 7.40 22.27 -22.14
C ARG A 151 6.11 22.16 -21.33
N ILE A 152 5.05 22.85 -21.74
CA ILE A 152 3.73 22.77 -21.10
C ILE A 152 3.16 21.35 -21.23
N GLU A 153 3.21 20.76 -22.42
CA GLU A 153 2.74 19.39 -22.66
C GLU A 153 3.53 18.36 -21.84
N LYS A 154 4.86 18.54 -21.72
CA LYS A 154 5.71 17.70 -20.87
C LYS A 154 5.30 17.82 -19.39
N ASP A 155 5.03 19.02 -18.90
CA ASP A 155 4.58 19.24 -17.52
C ASP A 155 3.21 18.61 -17.25
N ILE A 156 2.26 18.73 -18.18
CA ILE A 156 0.94 18.08 -18.10
C ILE A 156 1.10 16.55 -17.97
N LYS A 157 1.93 15.94 -18.82
CA LYS A 157 2.20 14.49 -18.76
C LYS A 157 2.88 14.07 -17.45
N LYS A 158 3.78 14.90 -16.90
CA LYS A 158 4.37 14.62 -15.57
C LYS A 158 3.31 14.65 -14.46
N ARG A 159 2.38 15.61 -14.50
CA ARG A 159 1.27 15.69 -13.53
C ARG A 159 0.29 14.52 -13.66
N GLU A 160 0.03 14.07 -14.89
CA GLU A 160 -0.74 12.85 -15.13
C GLU A 160 -0.03 11.61 -14.55
N LEU A 161 1.28 11.47 -14.76
CA LEU A 161 2.08 10.40 -14.17
C LEU A 161 2.08 10.43 -12.64
N ILE A 162 2.10 11.63 -12.03
CA ILE A 162 1.95 11.81 -10.58
C ILE A 162 0.61 11.24 -10.09
N ALA A 163 -0.50 11.62 -10.75
CA ALA A 163 -1.83 11.18 -10.38
C ALA A 163 -2.01 9.66 -10.51
N ILE A 164 -1.56 9.08 -11.63
CA ILE A 164 -1.60 7.63 -11.86
C ILE A 164 -0.75 6.89 -10.82
N SER A 165 0.48 7.36 -10.58
CA SER A 165 1.42 6.69 -9.67
C SER A 165 0.93 6.71 -8.22
N ARG A 166 0.36 7.83 -7.77
CA ARG A 166 -0.28 7.93 -6.44
C ARG A 166 -1.41 6.92 -6.31
N ALA A 167 -2.37 6.97 -7.23
CA ALA A 167 -3.57 6.14 -7.17
C ALA A 167 -3.25 4.64 -7.22
N VAL A 168 -2.23 4.25 -8.00
CA VAL A 168 -1.78 2.87 -8.07
C VAL A 168 -1.07 2.44 -6.78
N ALA A 169 -0.20 3.27 -6.22
CA ALA A 169 0.46 2.97 -4.95
C ALA A 169 -0.57 2.77 -3.82
N GLU A 170 -1.54 3.67 -3.70
CA GLU A 170 -2.65 3.58 -2.74
C GLU A 170 -3.45 2.28 -2.93
N GLY A 171 -3.81 1.95 -4.17
CA GLY A 171 -4.54 0.72 -4.47
C GLY A 171 -3.76 -0.54 -4.08
N LYS A 172 -2.46 -0.62 -4.39
CA LYS A 172 -1.62 -1.76 -4.04
C LYS A 172 -1.42 -1.90 -2.52
N LEU A 173 -1.31 -0.78 -1.80
CA LEU A 173 -1.26 -0.78 -0.33
C LEU A 173 -2.59 -1.26 0.27
N ALA A 174 -3.72 -0.78 -0.25
CA ALA A 174 -5.04 -1.26 0.14
C ALA A 174 -5.20 -2.77 -0.12
N GLU A 175 -4.67 -3.29 -1.24
CA GLU A 175 -4.60 -4.72 -1.54
C GLU A 175 -3.64 -5.50 -0.62
N GLY A 176 -2.78 -4.83 0.15
CA GLY A 176 -1.81 -5.47 1.05
C GLY A 176 -0.59 -6.01 0.31
N LYS A 177 -0.24 -5.39 -0.82
CA LYS A 177 0.88 -5.76 -1.68
C LYS A 177 1.94 -4.66 -1.69
N PRO A 178 2.67 -4.47 -0.58
CA PRO A 178 3.63 -3.38 -0.46
C PRO A 178 4.80 -3.49 -1.44
N GLU A 179 5.19 -4.70 -1.88
CA GLU A 179 6.22 -4.89 -2.91
C GLU A 179 5.81 -4.29 -4.26
N GLU A 180 4.54 -4.46 -4.66
CA GLU A 180 3.99 -3.91 -5.90
C GLU A 180 3.70 -2.40 -5.78
N ALA A 181 3.50 -1.89 -4.56
CA ALA A 181 3.27 -0.46 -4.32
C ALA A 181 4.55 0.39 -4.43
N LEU A 182 5.71 -0.19 -4.08
CA LEU A 182 6.99 0.54 -4.05
C LEU A 182 7.34 1.23 -5.38
N PRO A 183 7.30 0.56 -6.55
CA PRO A 183 7.58 1.18 -7.85
C PRO A 183 6.69 2.39 -8.17
N ALA A 184 5.40 2.27 -7.83
CA ALA A 184 4.43 3.35 -7.99
C ALA A 184 4.76 4.52 -7.06
N GLY A 185 5.05 4.26 -5.78
CA GLY A 185 5.46 5.28 -4.81
C GLY A 185 6.76 6.00 -5.20
N GLN A 186 7.77 5.28 -5.69
CA GLN A 186 9.03 5.86 -6.15
C GLN A 186 8.83 6.72 -7.40
N THR A 187 8.01 6.25 -8.33
CA THR A 187 7.65 7.02 -9.53
C THR A 187 6.89 8.29 -9.17
N PHE A 188 5.94 8.20 -8.23
CA PHE A 188 5.22 9.34 -7.68
C PHE A 188 6.18 10.37 -7.07
N LEU A 189 7.08 9.95 -6.17
CA LEU A 189 8.05 10.84 -5.55
C LEU A 189 8.93 11.54 -6.60
N ARG A 190 9.51 10.77 -7.53
CA ARG A 190 10.41 11.31 -8.55
C ARG A 190 9.73 12.37 -9.42
N PHE A 191 8.54 12.08 -9.96
CA PHE A 191 7.85 13.06 -10.78
C PHE A 191 7.36 14.27 -9.97
N SER A 192 7.05 14.09 -8.69
CA SER A 192 6.70 15.21 -7.81
C SER A 192 7.89 16.13 -7.57
N VAL A 193 9.09 15.60 -7.34
CA VAL A 193 10.33 16.41 -7.25
C VAL A 193 10.58 17.16 -8.54
N ASP A 194 10.37 16.50 -9.69
CA ASP A 194 10.53 17.08 -11.02
C ASP A 194 9.57 18.25 -11.32
N VAL A 195 8.36 18.25 -10.74
CA VAL A 195 7.31 19.24 -11.01
C VAL A 195 7.26 20.34 -9.95
N PHE A 196 7.42 19.98 -8.68
CA PHE A 196 7.25 20.89 -7.54
C PHE A 196 8.57 21.29 -6.88
N GLY A 197 9.66 20.57 -7.15
CA GLY A 197 10.97 20.78 -6.52
C GLY A 197 11.18 19.93 -5.26
N SER A 198 12.43 19.77 -4.84
CA SER A 198 12.85 18.85 -3.76
C SER A 198 12.45 19.28 -2.34
N CYS A 199 12.00 20.51 -2.15
CA CYS A 199 11.67 21.08 -0.84
C CYS A 199 10.18 21.43 -0.70
N SER A 200 9.34 20.94 -1.61
CA SER A 200 7.92 21.30 -1.65
C SER A 200 7.08 20.40 -0.73
N MET A 201 6.00 20.94 -0.17
CA MET A 201 5.07 20.19 0.69
C MET A 201 4.29 19.12 -0.09
N GLU A 202 4.13 19.32 -1.39
CA GLU A 202 3.48 18.40 -2.33
C GLU A 202 4.19 17.05 -2.43
N LEU A 203 5.42 16.93 -1.90
CA LEU A 203 6.15 15.68 -1.77
C LEU A 203 5.71 14.85 -0.56
N ILE A 204 5.10 15.45 0.47
CA ILE A 204 4.74 14.76 1.72
C ILE A 204 3.92 13.49 1.45
N PRO A 205 2.85 13.50 0.63
CA PRO A 205 2.08 12.29 0.35
C PRO A 205 2.92 11.16 -0.26
N ALA A 206 3.95 11.48 -1.06
CA ALA A 206 4.82 10.47 -1.64
C ALA A 206 5.73 9.82 -0.59
N HIS A 207 6.27 10.59 0.35
CA HIS A 207 7.03 10.07 1.48
C HIS A 207 6.17 9.17 2.38
N LEU A 208 4.91 9.56 2.64
CA LEU A 208 3.97 8.78 3.46
C LEU A 208 3.63 7.42 2.82
N LEU A 209 3.31 7.39 1.52
CA LEU A 209 3.02 6.15 0.80
C LEU A 209 4.23 5.20 0.76
N LEU A 210 5.43 5.73 0.53
CA LEU A 210 6.65 4.94 0.56
C LEU A 210 6.94 4.42 1.97
N ALA A 211 6.73 5.22 3.01
CA ALA A 211 6.90 4.80 4.38
C ALA A 211 5.94 3.66 4.73
N GLU A 212 4.67 3.76 4.32
CA GLU A 212 3.68 2.69 4.50
C GLU A 212 4.09 1.40 3.80
N ALA A 213 4.56 1.48 2.56
CA ALA A 213 5.09 0.32 1.84
C ALA A 213 6.28 -0.31 2.58
N HIS A 214 7.22 0.51 3.07
CA HIS A 214 8.37 0.02 3.83
C HIS A 214 7.97 -0.61 5.18
N ILE A 215 6.98 -0.06 5.88
CA ILE A 215 6.40 -0.68 7.10
C ILE A 215 5.82 -2.06 6.76
N GLY A 216 5.04 -2.16 5.67
CA GLY A 216 4.46 -3.43 5.21
C GLY A 216 5.51 -4.50 4.85
N LEU A 217 6.73 -4.09 4.49
CA LEU A 217 7.86 -4.98 4.21
C LEU A 217 8.76 -5.27 5.42
N GLY A 218 8.43 -4.74 6.61
CA GLY A 218 9.30 -4.87 7.78
C GLY A 218 10.55 -3.97 7.74
N LYS A 219 10.68 -3.07 6.76
CA LYS A 219 11.86 -2.21 6.55
C LYS A 219 11.78 -0.93 7.36
N MET A 220 11.79 -1.08 8.68
CA MET A 220 11.54 0.02 9.63
C MET A 220 12.51 1.20 9.47
N SER A 221 13.80 0.95 9.20
CA SER A 221 14.79 2.02 9.05
C SER A 221 14.49 2.95 7.87
N ALA A 222 14.05 2.39 6.74
CA ALA A 222 13.69 3.19 5.56
C ALA A 222 12.41 3.98 5.80
N ALA A 223 11.42 3.40 6.49
CA ALA A 223 10.21 4.09 6.88
C ALA A 223 10.50 5.27 7.83
N CYS A 224 11.39 5.11 8.82
CA CYS A 224 11.79 6.20 9.70
C CYS A 224 12.41 7.38 8.95
N GLU A 225 13.30 7.11 7.99
CA GLU A 225 13.98 8.15 7.20
C GLU A 225 12.95 8.97 6.40
N LEU A 226 12.01 8.30 5.73
CA LEU A 226 10.93 8.95 4.96
C LEU A 226 9.97 9.76 5.85
N LEU A 227 9.58 9.22 7.02
CA LEU A 227 8.70 9.94 7.94
C LEU A 227 9.39 11.13 8.60
N ALA A 228 10.70 11.06 8.85
CA ALA A 228 11.47 12.20 9.32
C ALA A 228 11.49 13.33 8.29
N GLU A 229 11.65 13.01 6.99
CA GLU A 229 11.57 13.99 5.90
C GLU A 229 10.18 14.63 5.80
N ALA A 230 9.12 13.83 5.93
CA ALA A 230 7.74 14.31 5.94
C ALA A 230 7.46 15.23 7.15
N GLN A 231 7.86 14.82 8.36
CA GLN A 231 7.72 15.63 9.58
C GLN A 231 8.47 16.95 9.47
N MET A 232 9.70 16.94 8.95
CA MET A 232 10.48 18.17 8.76
C MET A 232 9.79 19.13 7.78
N SER A 233 9.15 18.61 6.74
CA SER A 233 8.42 19.41 5.76
C SER A 233 7.17 20.04 6.38
N VAL A 234 6.41 19.27 7.17
CA VAL A 234 5.26 19.77 7.95
C VAL A 234 5.68 20.81 8.99
N HIS A 235 6.78 20.58 9.71
CA HIS A 235 7.26 21.52 10.74
C HIS A 235 7.65 22.89 10.16
N LYS A 236 8.16 22.92 8.94
CA LYS A 236 8.47 24.16 8.21
C LYS A 236 7.22 24.90 7.70
N SER A 237 6.05 24.28 7.80
CA SER A 237 4.80 24.78 7.25
C SER A 237 3.64 24.48 8.20
N PRO A 238 3.50 25.29 9.28
CA PRO A 238 2.52 25.04 10.34
C PRO A 238 1.05 25.04 9.85
N ASP A 239 0.77 25.69 8.72
CA ASP A 239 -0.57 25.77 8.11
C ASP A 239 -0.82 24.66 7.06
N CYS A 240 -0.13 23.52 7.13
CA CYS A 240 -0.30 22.41 6.16
C CYS A 240 -1.70 21.73 6.20
N GLY A 241 -2.61 22.18 7.06
CA GLY A 241 -3.99 21.71 7.15
C GLY A 241 -4.15 20.40 7.92
N HIS A 242 -5.39 20.10 8.29
CA HIS A 242 -5.70 18.90 9.08
C HIS A 242 -5.49 17.60 8.28
N GLU A 243 -5.72 17.59 6.97
CA GLU A 243 -5.58 16.38 6.12
C GLU A 243 -4.14 15.83 6.09
N LEU A 244 -3.16 16.72 5.94
CA LEU A 244 -1.74 16.35 5.91
C LEU A 244 -1.27 15.90 7.28
N ASN A 245 -1.68 16.60 8.35
CA ASN A 245 -1.37 16.21 9.73
C ASN A 245 -1.98 14.84 10.07
N GLN A 246 -3.24 14.63 9.73
CA GLN A 246 -3.94 13.35 9.85
C GLN A 246 -3.14 12.22 9.19
N SER A 247 -2.77 12.38 7.91
CA SER A 247 -2.04 11.35 7.15
C SER A 247 -0.65 11.06 7.71
N LEU A 248 0.06 12.09 8.18
CA LEU A 248 1.36 11.95 8.82
C LEU A 248 1.26 11.18 10.14
N HIS A 249 0.35 11.59 11.02
CA HIS A 249 0.15 10.92 12.31
C HIS A 249 -0.35 9.48 12.14
N ARG A 250 -1.17 9.20 11.13
CA ARG A 250 -1.56 7.84 10.78
C ARG A 250 -0.37 6.95 10.44
N CYS A 251 0.57 7.45 9.62
CA CYS A 251 1.77 6.69 9.26
C CYS A 251 2.72 6.50 10.45
N LEU A 252 2.89 7.52 11.29
CA LEU A 252 3.68 7.42 12.53
C LEU A 252 3.09 6.40 13.51
N GLY A 253 1.77 6.41 13.70
CA GLY A 253 1.09 5.41 14.52
C GLY A 253 1.29 3.99 14.00
N ARG A 254 1.22 3.79 12.68
CA ARG A 254 1.51 2.49 12.03
C ARG A 254 2.95 2.05 12.26
N LEU A 255 3.92 2.96 12.14
CA LEU A 255 5.34 2.68 12.41
C LEU A 255 5.56 2.23 13.86
N HIS A 256 5.10 3.02 14.83
CA HIS A 256 5.26 2.70 16.25
C HIS A 256 4.55 1.40 16.63
N ASN A 257 3.35 1.16 16.08
CA ASN A 257 2.63 -0.10 16.29
C ASN A 257 3.40 -1.30 15.72
N ALA A 258 4.06 -1.14 14.56
CA ALA A 258 4.89 -2.19 13.96
C ALA A 258 6.17 -2.46 14.78
N MET A 259 6.75 -1.42 15.40
CA MET A 259 7.89 -1.55 16.31
C MET A 259 7.52 -2.12 17.68
N GLY A 260 6.23 -2.16 18.02
CA GLY A 260 5.75 -2.60 19.34
C GLY A 260 5.71 -1.48 20.40
N ASN A 261 5.98 -0.23 20.03
CA ASN A 261 5.88 0.93 20.90
C ASN A 261 4.40 1.36 21.01
N LEU A 262 3.63 0.65 21.84
CA LEU A 262 2.17 0.78 21.85
C LEU A 262 1.70 2.14 22.40
N GLU A 263 2.45 2.76 23.30
CA GLU A 263 2.14 4.07 23.88
C GLU A 263 2.23 5.19 22.83
N ASP A 264 3.32 5.22 22.06
CA ASP A 264 3.49 6.17 20.95
C ASP A 264 2.48 5.91 19.84
N ALA A 265 2.19 4.63 19.55
CA ALA A 265 1.15 4.28 18.59
C ALA A 265 -0.22 4.83 19.02
N CYS A 266 -0.59 4.68 20.30
CA CYS A 266 -1.82 5.27 20.84
C CYS A 266 -1.84 6.79 20.69
N PHE A 267 -0.75 7.47 21.04
CA PHE A 267 -0.64 8.93 20.90
C PHE A 267 -0.87 9.36 19.45
N HIS A 268 -0.12 8.78 18.50
CA HIS A 268 -0.23 9.16 17.09
C HIS A 268 -1.59 8.82 16.49
N PHE A 269 -2.21 7.69 16.83
CA PHE A 269 -3.57 7.38 16.36
C PHE A 269 -4.63 8.29 17.00
N ALA A 270 -4.48 8.71 18.25
CA ALA A 270 -5.37 9.70 18.85
C ALA A 270 -5.26 11.06 18.15
N THR A 271 -4.03 11.50 17.82
CA THR A 271 -3.81 12.72 17.04
C THR A 271 -4.34 12.62 15.60
N ASP A 272 -4.19 11.45 14.96
CA ASP A 272 -4.81 11.13 13.66
C ASP A 272 -6.33 11.30 13.72
N ILE A 273 -7.00 10.73 14.73
CA ILE A 273 -8.46 10.88 14.94
C ILE A 273 -8.84 12.35 15.12
N TYR A 274 -8.09 13.11 15.91
CA TYR A 274 -8.34 14.54 16.12
C TYR A 274 -8.31 15.31 14.81
N HIS A 275 -7.23 15.19 14.02
CA HIS A 275 -7.16 15.90 12.74
C HIS A 275 -8.16 15.37 11.72
N ALA A 276 -8.48 14.07 11.71
CA ALA A 276 -9.52 13.52 10.84
C ALA A 276 -10.91 14.06 11.17
N ALA A 277 -11.23 14.24 12.46
CA ALA A 277 -12.48 14.82 12.90
C ALA A 277 -12.62 16.28 12.45
N GLU A 278 -11.55 17.08 12.56
CA GLU A 278 -11.52 18.47 12.09
C GLU A 278 -11.63 18.58 10.56
N ALA A 279 -10.99 17.68 9.81
CA ALA A 279 -11.00 17.70 8.35
C ALA A 279 -12.30 17.15 7.73
N TYR A 280 -12.84 16.07 8.30
CA TYR A 280 -13.89 15.27 7.65
C TYR A 280 -15.16 15.10 8.51
N GLY A 281 -15.14 15.52 9.78
CA GLY A 281 -16.22 15.31 10.74
C GLY A 281 -16.11 13.97 11.50
N LEU A 282 -16.79 13.90 12.64
CA LEU A 282 -16.76 12.73 13.54
C LEU A 282 -17.40 11.47 12.92
N GLU A 283 -18.42 11.65 12.09
CA GLU A 283 -19.16 10.56 11.44
C GLU A 283 -18.56 10.13 10.10
N SER A 284 -17.38 10.63 9.75
CA SER A 284 -16.68 10.23 8.53
C SER A 284 -16.05 8.84 8.66
N THR A 285 -16.15 8.04 7.60
CA THR A 285 -15.43 6.76 7.48
C THR A 285 -13.90 6.94 7.56
N VAL A 286 -13.37 8.09 7.16
CA VAL A 286 -11.94 8.44 7.26
C VAL A 286 -11.53 8.64 8.72
N CYS A 287 -12.39 9.24 9.54
CA CYS A 287 -12.17 9.43 10.97
C CYS A 287 -12.22 8.07 11.70
N LYS A 288 -13.23 7.24 11.40
CA LYS A 288 -13.38 5.92 12.01
C LYS A 288 -12.29 4.93 11.61
N ASN A 289 -11.57 5.14 10.50
CA ASN A 289 -10.34 4.39 10.21
C ASN A 289 -9.29 4.58 11.34
N GLY A 290 -9.17 5.78 11.90
CA GLY A 290 -8.32 6.03 13.07
C GLY A 290 -8.76 5.21 14.30
N TYR A 291 -10.07 5.06 14.53
CA TYR A 291 -10.63 4.21 15.59
C TYR A 291 -10.25 2.74 15.37
N PHE A 292 -10.37 2.25 14.13
CA PHE A 292 -9.96 0.90 13.78
C PHE A 292 -8.47 0.66 14.09
N LEU A 293 -7.60 1.57 13.68
CA LEU A 293 -6.15 1.47 13.92
C LEU A 293 -5.81 1.54 15.42
N LEU A 294 -6.47 2.42 16.17
CA LEU A 294 -6.31 2.49 17.63
C LEU A 294 -6.80 1.21 18.31
N ALA A 295 -7.90 0.63 17.84
CA ALA A 295 -8.41 -0.65 18.33
C ALA A 295 -7.39 -1.77 18.11
N GLN A 296 -6.66 -1.82 16.99
CA GLN A 296 -5.58 -2.79 16.77
C GLN A 296 -4.48 -2.69 17.83
N VAL A 297 -4.19 -1.50 18.36
CA VAL A 297 -3.26 -1.32 19.47
C VAL A 297 -3.84 -1.91 20.77
N PHE A 298 -5.13 -1.67 21.03
CA PHE A 298 -5.81 -2.23 22.21
C PHE A 298 -6.01 -3.75 22.15
N VAL A 299 -6.07 -4.34 20.95
CA VAL A 299 -5.98 -5.80 20.75
C VAL A 299 -4.66 -6.32 21.33
N LYS A 300 -3.53 -5.69 20.98
CA LYS A 300 -2.21 -6.06 21.53
C LYS A 300 -2.10 -5.84 23.05
N LYS A 301 -2.83 -4.86 23.59
CA LYS A 301 -2.94 -4.60 25.04
C LYS A 301 -3.92 -5.52 25.77
N GLY A 302 -4.63 -6.42 25.07
CA GLY A 302 -5.61 -7.34 25.65
C GLY A 302 -6.85 -6.66 26.25
N LYS A 303 -7.19 -5.45 25.80
CA LYS A 303 -8.33 -4.68 26.34
C LYS A 303 -9.60 -4.93 25.52
N THR A 304 -10.09 -6.17 25.54
CA THR A 304 -11.24 -6.62 24.73
C THR A 304 -12.46 -5.68 24.77
N PRO A 305 -12.96 -5.20 25.93
CA PRO A 305 -14.14 -4.33 25.94
C PRO A 305 -13.95 -3.02 25.18
N ILE A 306 -12.75 -2.44 25.22
CA ILE A 306 -12.41 -1.21 24.49
C ILE A 306 -12.39 -1.50 22.99
N VAL A 307 -11.75 -2.60 22.59
CA VAL A 307 -11.69 -3.03 21.18
C VAL A 307 -13.09 -3.23 20.61
N GLN A 308 -13.97 -3.92 21.34
CA GLN A 308 -15.34 -4.18 20.91
C GLN A 308 -16.15 -2.90 20.70
N SER A 309 -16.04 -1.94 21.64
CA SER A 309 -16.69 -0.64 21.50
C SER A 309 -16.16 0.13 20.30
N MET A 310 -14.85 0.18 20.09
CA MET A 310 -14.26 0.85 18.92
C MET A 310 -14.65 0.19 17.60
N TYR A 311 -14.64 -1.14 17.53
CA TYR A 311 -15.07 -1.87 16.34
C TYR A 311 -16.56 -1.72 16.05
N TYR A 312 -17.39 -1.60 17.08
CA TYR A 312 -18.81 -1.30 16.91
C TYR A 312 -19.02 0.08 16.27
N GLU A 313 -18.35 1.11 16.78
CA GLU A 313 -18.37 2.46 16.19
C GLU A 313 -17.94 2.44 14.72
N VAL A 314 -16.86 1.72 14.39
CA VAL A 314 -16.39 1.55 13.01
C VAL A 314 -17.46 0.88 12.15
N ALA A 315 -18.00 -0.26 12.60
CA ALA A 315 -19.00 -1.01 11.86
C ALA A 315 -20.30 -0.20 11.67
N GLN A 316 -20.70 0.58 12.67
CA GLN A 316 -21.89 1.43 12.62
C GLN A 316 -21.76 2.56 11.61
N THR A 317 -20.64 3.29 11.61
CA THR A 317 -20.42 4.36 10.63
C THR A 317 -20.34 3.82 9.21
N TRP A 318 -19.68 2.68 9.00
CA TRP A 318 -19.71 2.01 7.71
C TRP A 318 -21.12 1.55 7.33
N HIS A 319 -21.89 1.01 8.26
CA HIS A 319 -23.28 0.60 8.01
C HIS A 319 -24.15 1.76 7.53
N THR A 320 -24.10 2.89 8.23
CA THR A 320 -24.79 4.13 7.84
C THR A 320 -24.36 4.56 6.45
N HIS A 321 -23.05 4.66 6.20
CA HIS A 321 -22.51 5.10 4.91
C HIS A 321 -22.94 4.19 3.75
N LEU A 322 -22.79 2.87 3.89
CA LEU A 322 -23.15 1.89 2.85
C LEU A 322 -24.67 1.87 2.63
N THR A 323 -25.47 2.01 3.68
CA THR A 323 -26.93 2.06 3.57
C THR A 323 -27.39 3.31 2.81
N GLU A 324 -26.81 4.48 3.09
CA GLU A 324 -27.08 5.71 2.34
C GLU A 324 -26.73 5.56 0.86
N LEU A 325 -25.58 4.96 0.54
CA LEU A 325 -25.20 4.66 -0.85
C LEU A 325 -26.18 3.70 -1.54
N MET A 326 -26.83 2.82 -0.77
CA MET A 326 -27.76 1.83 -1.30
C MET A 326 -29.21 2.33 -1.45
N LYS A 327 -29.61 3.41 -0.77
CA LYS A 327 -31.00 3.93 -0.85
C LYS A 327 -31.55 4.06 -2.28
N PRO A 328 -30.82 4.67 -3.25
CA PRO A 328 -31.34 4.80 -4.62
C PRO A 328 -31.64 3.45 -5.30
N PHE A 329 -30.89 2.39 -4.96
CA PHE A 329 -31.09 1.04 -5.50
C PHE A 329 -32.26 0.32 -4.85
N LEU A 330 -32.49 0.55 -3.55
CA LEU A 330 -33.60 -0.03 -2.81
C LEU A 330 -34.95 0.58 -3.22
N GLU A 331 -34.94 1.84 -3.66
CA GLU A 331 -36.12 2.61 -4.07
C GLU A 331 -36.44 2.48 -5.57
N ASN A 332 -35.46 2.26 -6.45
CA ASN A 332 -35.69 2.07 -7.89
C ASN A 332 -34.81 0.94 -8.50
N PRO A 333 -35.24 -0.33 -8.39
CA PRO A 333 -34.47 -1.49 -8.85
C PRO A 333 -34.34 -1.61 -10.38
N ALA A 334 -35.30 -1.04 -11.14
CA ALA A 334 -35.41 -1.25 -12.59
C ALA A 334 -34.58 -0.28 -13.45
N GLY A 335 -34.12 0.84 -12.88
CA GLY A 335 -33.42 1.90 -13.61
C GLY A 335 -31.94 2.11 -13.23
N SER A 336 -31.48 1.51 -12.13
CA SER A 336 -30.13 1.77 -11.60
C SER A 336 -29.20 0.62 -11.92
N LEU A 337 -28.33 0.79 -12.92
CA LEU A 337 -27.16 -0.09 -13.09
C LEU A 337 -26.39 -0.06 -11.76
N VAL A 338 -26.21 -1.23 -11.14
CA VAL A 338 -25.28 -1.40 -10.00
C VAL A 338 -23.99 -0.64 -10.36
N PRO A 339 -23.35 0.13 -9.47
CA PRO A 339 -22.10 0.80 -9.79
C PRO A 339 -21.06 -0.29 -10.04
N THR A 340 -20.97 -0.76 -11.28
CA THR A 340 -19.87 -1.61 -11.71
C THR A 340 -18.67 -0.68 -11.68
N PHE A 341 -17.85 -0.83 -10.65
CA PHE A 341 -16.53 -0.21 -10.58
C PHE A 341 -15.65 -0.86 -11.66
N ASP A 342 -15.90 -0.47 -12.92
CA ASP A 342 -15.11 -0.92 -14.05
C ASP A 342 -13.66 -0.45 -13.87
N ASN A 343 -12.73 -1.28 -14.32
CA ASN A 343 -11.29 -1.00 -14.26
C ASN A 343 -10.81 -0.27 -15.53
N SER A 344 -11.68 0.12 -16.47
CA SER A 344 -11.28 0.43 -17.85
C SER A 344 -11.62 1.81 -18.37
N SER A 345 -12.32 2.67 -17.62
CA SER A 345 -12.49 4.07 -18.03
C SER A 345 -11.83 5.02 -17.04
N LEU A 346 -10.73 5.66 -17.48
CA LEU A 346 -10.16 6.82 -16.79
C LEU A 346 -11.23 7.93 -16.66
N LYS A 347 -11.89 7.95 -15.50
CA LYS A 347 -12.31 9.18 -14.80
C LYS A 347 -11.71 9.13 -13.40
N PRO A 348 -11.28 10.29 -12.84
CA PRO A 348 -10.58 10.33 -11.56
C PRO A 348 -11.55 9.92 -10.44
N GLY A 349 -11.51 8.64 -10.07
CA GLY A 349 -12.28 8.03 -8.97
C GLY A 349 -11.63 6.75 -8.45
N VAL A 350 -10.33 6.53 -8.73
CA VAL A 350 -9.54 5.37 -8.26
C VAL A 350 -9.50 5.27 -6.72
N GLY A 351 -10.00 6.29 -6.02
CA GLY A 351 -10.24 6.28 -4.58
C GLY A 351 -11.39 5.39 -4.11
N ASP A 352 -12.41 5.08 -4.91
CA ASP A 352 -13.58 4.38 -4.37
C ASP A 352 -13.33 2.88 -4.20
N LYS A 353 -12.66 2.24 -5.16
CA LYS A 353 -12.34 0.80 -5.06
C LYS A 353 -11.31 0.51 -3.96
N ALA A 354 -10.29 1.35 -3.80
CA ALA A 354 -9.30 1.19 -2.74
C ALA A 354 -9.95 1.33 -1.35
N LYS A 355 -10.85 2.30 -1.18
CA LYS A 355 -11.65 2.46 0.06
C LYS A 355 -12.52 1.24 0.36
N LEU A 356 -13.15 0.65 -0.67
CA LEU A 356 -13.95 -0.58 -0.49
C LEU A 356 -13.08 -1.78 -0.10
N ILE A 357 -11.89 -1.94 -0.70
CA ILE A 357 -10.96 -3.01 -0.30
C ILE A 357 -10.48 -2.81 1.14
N GLU A 358 -10.18 -1.58 1.54
CA GLU A 358 -9.81 -1.26 2.92
C GLU A 358 -10.97 -1.58 3.88
N ALA A 359 -12.19 -1.19 3.55
CA ALA A 359 -13.39 -1.48 4.33
C ALA A 359 -13.64 -2.99 4.50
N ASP A 360 -13.53 -3.76 3.42
CA ASP A 360 -13.64 -5.22 3.44
C ASP A 360 -12.64 -5.84 4.42
N LYS A 361 -11.36 -5.45 4.33
CA LYS A 361 -10.31 -5.93 5.25
C LYS A 361 -10.56 -5.54 6.69
N MET A 362 -10.99 -4.30 6.94
CA MET A 362 -11.31 -3.84 8.29
C MET A 362 -12.45 -4.67 8.90
N LEU A 363 -13.57 -4.81 8.18
CA LEU A 363 -14.75 -5.53 8.65
C LEU A 363 -14.49 -7.03 8.83
N GLN A 364 -13.72 -7.65 7.93
CA GLN A 364 -13.27 -9.03 8.12
C GLN A 364 -12.39 -9.18 9.37
N THR A 365 -11.48 -8.23 9.63
CA THR A 365 -10.67 -8.21 10.85
C THR A 365 -11.53 -8.12 12.12
N VAL A 366 -12.60 -7.31 12.08
CA VAL A 366 -13.58 -7.22 13.18
C VAL A 366 -14.27 -8.56 13.42
N LEU A 367 -14.73 -9.23 12.36
CA LEU A 367 -15.38 -10.55 12.47
C LEU A 367 -14.43 -11.62 13.00
N ASP A 368 -13.20 -11.65 12.52
CA ASP A 368 -12.18 -12.60 12.98
C ASP A 368 -11.78 -12.36 14.44
N PHE A 369 -11.76 -11.10 14.89
CA PHE A 369 -11.56 -10.76 16.29
C PHE A 369 -12.70 -11.29 17.16
N GLU A 370 -13.96 -10.98 16.79
CA GLU A 370 -15.16 -11.41 17.54
C GLU A 370 -15.28 -12.93 17.59
N ARG A 371 -14.91 -13.65 16.52
CA ARG A 371 -14.93 -15.12 16.48
C ARG A 371 -14.02 -15.74 17.56
N LYS A 372 -12.92 -15.07 17.90
CA LYS A 372 -11.94 -15.55 18.90
C LYS A 372 -12.33 -15.20 20.34
N GLN A 373 -13.32 -14.33 20.56
CA GLN A 373 -13.69 -13.92 21.91
C GLN A 373 -14.68 -14.89 22.55
N SER A 374 -14.48 -15.19 23.84
CA SER A 374 -15.44 -15.96 24.64
C SER A 374 -16.73 -15.18 24.93
N ARG A 375 -16.62 -13.84 25.06
CA ARG A 375 -17.74 -12.92 25.24
C ARG A 375 -17.85 -12.05 24.00
N LYS A 376 -18.91 -12.25 23.23
CA LYS A 376 -19.20 -11.49 22.00
C LYS A 376 -19.88 -10.17 22.34
N HIS A 377 -19.60 -9.13 21.56
CA HIS A 377 -20.33 -7.88 21.64
C HIS A 377 -21.72 -8.06 21.03
N ARG A 378 -22.75 -7.52 21.69
CA ARG A 378 -24.13 -7.58 21.20
C ARG A 378 -24.22 -6.88 19.84
N GLY A 379 -24.78 -7.53 18.84
CA GLY A 379 -25.02 -6.93 17.52
C GLY A 379 -23.80 -6.74 16.61
N LEU A 380 -22.56 -6.68 17.12
CA LEU A 380 -21.36 -6.38 16.32
C LEU A 380 -21.15 -7.36 15.16
N THR A 381 -21.27 -8.67 15.43
CA THR A 381 -21.13 -9.70 14.37
C THR A 381 -22.18 -9.52 13.29
N ALA A 382 -23.44 -9.26 13.66
CA ALA A 382 -24.52 -9.05 12.69
C ALA A 382 -24.28 -7.78 11.87
N LEU A 383 -23.93 -6.68 12.53
CA LEU A 383 -23.67 -5.39 11.90
C LEU A 383 -22.51 -5.45 10.91
N ALA A 384 -21.34 -5.96 11.33
CA ALA A 384 -20.17 -6.07 10.46
C ALA A 384 -20.43 -7.01 9.26
N SER A 385 -21.16 -8.11 9.48
CA SER A 385 -21.56 -9.02 8.39
C SER A 385 -22.54 -8.36 7.42
N HIS A 386 -23.46 -7.52 7.92
CA HIS A 386 -24.36 -6.77 7.07
C HIS A 386 -23.59 -5.76 6.21
N CYS A 387 -22.63 -5.02 6.78
CA CYS A 387 -21.77 -4.12 6.03
C CYS A 387 -21.03 -4.85 4.90
N LEU A 388 -20.46 -6.03 5.17
CA LEU A 388 -19.83 -6.86 4.14
C LEU A 388 -20.82 -7.29 3.05
N ALA A 389 -22.06 -7.66 3.41
CA ALA A 389 -23.08 -8.01 2.44
C ALA A 389 -23.40 -6.84 1.49
N LEU A 390 -23.60 -5.63 2.03
CA LEU A 390 -23.85 -4.41 1.24
C LEU A 390 -22.64 -4.07 0.34
N LEU A 391 -21.43 -4.19 0.88
CA LEU A 391 -20.19 -3.92 0.15
C LEU A 391 -20.00 -4.89 -1.02
N TRP A 392 -20.15 -6.19 -0.80
CA TRP A 392 -20.01 -7.20 -1.86
C TRP A 392 -21.15 -7.13 -2.88
N PHE A 393 -22.35 -6.71 -2.47
CA PHE A 393 -23.44 -6.40 -3.38
C PHE A 393 -23.07 -5.25 -4.33
N MET A 394 -22.51 -4.15 -3.81
CA MET A 394 -22.06 -3.02 -4.63
C MET A 394 -20.87 -3.37 -5.55
N ILE A 395 -19.98 -4.26 -5.11
CA ILE A 395 -18.90 -4.78 -5.96
C ILE A 395 -19.45 -5.69 -7.09
N GLY A 396 -20.66 -6.23 -6.92
CA GLY A 396 -21.29 -7.15 -7.87
C GLY A 396 -21.05 -8.64 -7.59
N ASP A 397 -20.40 -8.99 -6.47
CA ASP A 397 -20.19 -10.38 -6.05
C ASP A 397 -21.42 -10.87 -5.25
N ARG A 398 -22.48 -11.26 -5.98
CA ARG A 398 -23.74 -11.73 -5.37
C ARG A 398 -23.56 -12.95 -4.47
N VAL A 399 -22.58 -13.81 -4.75
CA VAL A 399 -22.33 -15.04 -3.95
C VAL A 399 -21.82 -14.66 -2.56
N LYS A 400 -20.80 -13.80 -2.48
CA LYS A 400 -20.31 -13.31 -1.18
C LYS A 400 -21.35 -12.47 -0.47
N ALA A 401 -22.08 -11.61 -1.20
CA ALA A 401 -23.14 -10.80 -0.64
C ALA A 401 -24.22 -11.67 0.03
N LYS A 402 -24.70 -12.75 -0.63
CA LYS A 402 -25.63 -13.72 -0.05
C LYS A 402 -25.04 -14.40 1.18
N GLY A 403 -23.79 -14.88 1.09
CA GLY A 403 -23.11 -15.55 2.20
C GLY A 403 -23.05 -14.69 3.47
N PHE A 404 -22.61 -13.44 3.34
CA PHE A 404 -22.56 -12.49 4.47
C PHE A 404 -23.96 -12.05 4.93
N GLY A 405 -24.93 -11.92 4.02
CA GLY A 405 -26.31 -11.59 4.34
C GLY A 405 -26.98 -12.66 5.22
N HIS A 406 -26.85 -13.94 4.86
CA HIS A 406 -27.35 -15.05 5.69
C HIS A 406 -26.63 -15.11 7.04
N PHE A 407 -25.30 -14.96 7.06
CA PHE A 407 -24.53 -14.97 8.29
C PHE A 407 -24.93 -13.83 9.24
N SER A 408 -25.22 -12.64 8.70
CA SER A 408 -25.76 -11.51 9.45
C SER A 408 -27.15 -11.82 10.03
N LEU A 409 -28.04 -12.40 9.22
CA LEU A 409 -29.38 -12.76 9.64
C LEU A 409 -29.35 -13.78 10.79
N GLU A 410 -28.55 -14.84 10.70
CA GLU A 410 -28.36 -15.82 11.79
C GLU A 410 -27.84 -15.17 13.06
N SER A 411 -26.80 -14.33 12.93
CA SER A 411 -26.20 -13.61 14.06
C SER A 411 -27.22 -12.67 14.73
N SER A 412 -28.09 -12.03 13.94
CA SER A 412 -29.15 -11.16 14.47
C SER A 412 -30.19 -11.93 15.30
N LYS A 413 -30.45 -13.23 15.04
CA LYS A 413 -31.42 -14.00 15.84
C LYS A 413 -30.96 -14.21 17.29
N THR A 414 -29.66 -14.20 17.49
CA THR A 414 -29.03 -14.33 18.82
C THR A 414 -28.85 -12.99 19.53
N SER A 415 -29.09 -11.88 18.82
CA SER A 415 -29.04 -10.52 19.37
C SER A 415 -30.46 -9.98 19.58
N PRO A 416 -30.80 -9.35 20.70
CA PRO A 416 -32.11 -8.73 20.90
C PRO A 416 -32.31 -7.42 20.09
N ASP A 417 -31.49 -7.18 19.06
CA ASP A 417 -31.51 -5.97 18.23
C ASP A 417 -32.25 -6.27 16.91
N GLN A 418 -33.55 -5.96 16.89
CA GLN A 418 -34.46 -6.32 15.80
C GLN A 418 -34.40 -5.36 14.60
N GLU A 419 -33.67 -4.24 14.72
CA GLU A 419 -33.70 -3.15 13.74
C GLU A 419 -33.08 -3.53 12.38
N LEU A 420 -32.09 -4.44 12.38
CA LEU A 420 -31.38 -4.84 11.16
C LEU A 420 -32.11 -5.90 10.32
N ARG A 421 -33.06 -6.65 10.91
CA ARG A 421 -33.72 -7.78 10.25
C ARG A 421 -34.48 -7.40 8.96
N PRO A 422 -35.35 -6.36 8.96
CA PRO A 422 -36.10 -6.01 7.77
C PRO A 422 -35.21 -5.60 6.59
N ALA A 423 -34.10 -4.89 6.88
CA ALA A 423 -33.12 -4.50 5.87
C ALA A 423 -32.39 -5.71 5.27
N LEU A 424 -32.05 -6.71 6.10
CA LEU A 424 -31.41 -7.95 5.66
C LEU A 424 -32.34 -8.81 4.79
N GLU A 425 -33.60 -8.96 5.18
CA GLU A 425 -34.60 -9.71 4.40
C GLU A 425 -34.82 -9.06 3.03
N ARG A 426 -34.93 -7.73 2.98
CA ARG A 426 -35.02 -6.97 1.72
C ARG A 426 -33.78 -7.17 0.84
N LEU A 427 -32.57 -7.10 1.41
CA LEU A 427 -31.33 -7.32 0.66
C LEU A 427 -31.25 -8.73 0.07
N LEU A 428 -31.61 -9.75 0.84
CA LEU A 428 -31.62 -11.14 0.39
C LEU A 428 -32.65 -11.37 -0.73
N GLN A 429 -33.84 -10.79 -0.61
CA GLN A 429 -34.85 -10.83 -1.67
C GLN A 429 -34.31 -10.23 -2.99
N LEU A 430 -33.67 -9.06 -2.95
CA LEU A 430 -33.05 -8.43 -4.13
C LEU A 430 -31.92 -9.27 -4.74
N LEU A 431 -31.21 -10.01 -3.90
CA LEU A 431 -30.15 -10.94 -4.32
C LEU A 431 -30.72 -12.20 -5.00
N GLU A 432 -31.94 -12.63 -4.64
CA GLU A 432 -32.68 -13.74 -5.24
C GLU A 432 -33.37 -13.37 -6.55
N GLU A 433 -33.88 -12.13 -6.68
CA GLU A 433 -34.67 -11.68 -7.85
C GLU A 433 -33.84 -11.24 -9.06
N GLY A 434 -32.51 -11.10 -8.95
CA GLY A 434 -31.65 -10.66 -10.07
C GLY A 434 -30.97 -11.82 -10.81
N PRO A 435 -30.66 -11.66 -12.11
CA PRO A 435 -30.11 -12.73 -12.94
C PRO A 435 -28.76 -13.21 -12.38
N ASP A 436 -28.63 -14.54 -12.27
CA ASP A 436 -27.38 -15.19 -11.87
C ASP A 436 -26.28 -14.89 -12.90
N THR A 437 -25.36 -13.98 -12.59
CA THR A 437 -24.11 -13.83 -13.35
C THR A 437 -23.15 -14.95 -12.95
N ALA A 438 -23.54 -16.18 -13.30
CA ALA A 438 -22.71 -17.37 -13.23
C ALA A 438 -22.86 -18.15 -14.54
N SER A 439 -22.35 -17.59 -15.63
CA SER A 439 -21.78 -18.34 -16.78
C SER A 439 -21.48 -17.39 -17.95
N SER A 440 -20.22 -16.97 -18.06
CA SER A 440 -19.62 -16.72 -19.37
C SER A 440 -18.11 -16.88 -19.24
N GLY A 441 -17.71 -18.14 -19.02
CA GLY A 441 -16.44 -18.61 -19.56
C GLY A 441 -16.66 -18.93 -21.03
N LEU A 442 -15.90 -18.26 -21.89
CA LEU A 442 -15.26 -18.80 -23.09
C LEU A 442 -14.15 -17.83 -23.51
#